data_AF-A0A433JGU2-F1
#
_entry.id   AF-A0A433JGU2-F1
#
_cell.length_a   1.000
_cell.length_b   1.000
_cell.length_c   1.000
_cell.angle_alpha   90.00
_cell.angle_beta   90.00
_cell.angle_gamma   90.00
#
_symmetry.space_group_name_H-M   'P 1'
#
loop_
_entity.id
_entity.type
_entity.pdbx_description
1 polymer ?
#
loop_
_entity_poly.entity_id
_entity_poly.type
_entity_poly.pdbx_seq_one_letter_code
_entity_poly.pdbx_strand_id
1 'polypeptide(L)'
;MDTKDEEAVRGSKIQTNCFAKSALAIDSLHGRGKLLDIPTIMQGLIDGAKKITDGHTKEIEQMLFTHAKTLDYVFYDALSQLADCQMINQVDIFANIAFRAQNQSRKALLALAELKNPRRATFIKQQNNAVNQQINNSKQDHPKEFKKCDKVANELLELKENEQWMDRATQGTPIKNDPPMEALGAFDRCKDKRRQGYKQDE
;
A
#
# COMPACT_ATOMS: atom_id res chain seq x y z
N MET A 1 -18.40 14.02 45.42
CA MET A 1 -18.73 13.68 44.03
C MET A 1 -19.66 12.49 44.14
N ASP A 2 -20.91 12.67 43.74
CA ASP A 2 -21.96 11.70 44.04
C ASP A 2 -21.72 10.40 43.27
N THR A 3 -21.96 9.25 43.89
CA THR A 3 -21.73 7.92 43.30
C THR A 3 -22.40 7.73 41.94
N LYS A 4 -23.51 8.43 41.70
CA LYS A 4 -24.19 8.47 40.40
C LYS A 4 -23.38 9.17 39.30
N ASP A 5 -22.65 10.23 39.62
CA ASP A 5 -21.83 10.95 38.66
C ASP A 5 -20.62 10.10 38.24
N GLU A 6 -20.03 9.36 39.18
CA GLU A 6 -18.94 8.42 38.89
C GLU A 6 -19.41 7.25 38.00
N GLU A 7 -20.61 6.72 38.25
CA GLU A 7 -21.22 5.69 37.39
C GLU A 7 -21.52 6.21 35.98
N ALA A 8 -22.04 7.43 35.85
CA ALA A 8 -22.31 8.06 34.57
C ALA A 8 -21.02 8.31 33.77
N VAL A 9 -19.95 8.76 34.44
CA VAL A 9 -18.63 8.94 33.83
C VAL A 9 -18.04 7.60 33.38
N ARG A 10 -18.14 6.55 34.20
CA ARG A 10 -17.69 5.20 33.85
C ARG A 10 -18.47 4.65 32.65
N GLY A 11 -19.79 4.78 32.65
CA GLY A 11 -20.65 4.37 31.54
C GLY A 11 -20.30 5.09 30.24
N SER A 12 -20.03 6.40 30.32
CA SER A 12 -19.59 7.21 29.17
C SER A 12 -18.27 6.71 28.60
N LYS A 13 -17.28 6.42 29.46
CA LYS A 13 -15.97 5.88 29.04
C LYS A 13 -16.09 4.55 28.29
N ILE A 14 -16.95 3.65 28.76
CA ILE A 14 -17.24 2.37 28.11
C ILE A 14 -17.79 2.58 26.69
N GLN A 15 -18.66 3.57 26.48
CA GLN A 15 -19.22 3.88 25.16
C GLN A 15 -18.21 4.56 24.22
N THR A 16 -17.24 5.30 24.76
CA THR A 16 -16.18 5.95 23.96
C THR A 16 -15.06 5.01 23.55
N ASN A 17 -14.81 3.94 24.31
CA ASN A 17 -13.79 2.96 23.98
C ASN A 17 -14.28 2.03 22.86
N CYS A 18 -13.55 1.97 21.73
CA CYS A 18 -13.95 1.19 20.56
C CYS A 18 -14.09 -0.31 20.86
N PHE A 19 -13.16 -0.89 21.63
CA PHE A 19 -13.18 -2.31 21.97
C PHE A 19 -14.33 -2.65 22.91
N ALA A 20 -14.58 -1.81 23.92
CA ALA A 20 -15.69 -2.00 24.85
C ALA A 20 -17.04 -1.89 24.12
N LYS A 21 -17.19 -0.92 23.23
CA LYS A 21 -18.39 -0.77 22.40
C LYS A 21 -18.60 -1.97 21.48
N SER A 22 -17.55 -2.45 20.81
CA SER A 22 -17.63 -3.65 19.96
C SER A 22 -17.96 -4.91 20.77
N ALA A 23 -17.38 -5.09 21.95
CA ALA A 23 -17.66 -6.22 22.83
C ALA A 23 -19.13 -6.22 23.31
N LEU A 24 -19.66 -5.06 23.71
CA LEU A 24 -21.07 -4.89 24.05
C LEU A 24 -22.00 -5.20 22.87
N ALA A 25 -21.63 -4.78 21.66
CA ALA A 25 -22.42 -5.09 20.46
C ALA A 25 -22.44 -6.61 20.20
N ILE A 26 -21.29 -7.28 20.30
CA ILE A 26 -21.17 -8.73 20.12
C ILE A 26 -22.03 -9.47 21.16
N ASP A 27 -21.96 -9.09 22.43
CA ASP A 27 -22.79 -9.68 23.49
C ASP A 27 -24.29 -9.43 23.25
N SER A 28 -24.66 -8.22 22.82
CA SER A 28 -26.06 -7.92 22.52
C SER A 28 -26.63 -8.78 21.37
N LEU A 29 -25.83 -9.01 20.32
CA LEU A 29 -26.24 -9.77 19.14
C LEU A 29 -26.22 -11.29 19.34
N HIS A 30 -25.22 -11.82 20.04
CA HIS A 30 -24.99 -13.26 20.15
C HIS A 30 -25.30 -13.81 21.55
N GLY A 31 -24.96 -13.05 22.59
CA GLY A 31 -25.08 -13.47 23.98
C GLY A 31 -26.42 -13.16 24.63
N ARG A 32 -27.19 -12.21 24.07
CA ARG A 32 -28.40 -11.62 24.66
C ARG A 32 -28.19 -11.24 26.15
N GLY A 33 -26.98 -10.81 26.51
CA GLY A 33 -26.61 -10.38 27.86
C GLY A 33 -26.44 -11.49 28.90
N LYS A 34 -26.39 -12.77 28.51
CA LYS A 34 -26.32 -13.89 29.47
C LYS A 34 -25.28 -14.96 29.16
N LEU A 35 -24.85 -15.07 27.89
CA LEU A 35 -24.01 -16.20 27.46
C LEU A 35 -22.53 -15.83 27.33
N LEU A 36 -22.21 -14.55 27.15
CA LEU A 36 -20.86 -14.13 26.80
C LEU A 36 -20.24 -13.22 27.87
N ASP A 37 -18.97 -13.46 28.16
CA ASP A 37 -18.19 -12.63 29.07
C ASP A 37 -17.57 -11.43 28.33
N ILE A 38 -18.09 -10.24 28.60
CA ILE A 38 -17.69 -8.99 27.92
C ILE A 38 -16.18 -8.70 28.08
N PRO A 39 -15.57 -8.82 29.28
CA PRO A 39 -14.12 -8.68 29.44
C PRO A 39 -13.31 -9.62 28.56
N THR A 40 -13.70 -10.90 28.46
CA THR A 40 -13.02 -11.87 27.58
C THR A 40 -13.10 -11.46 26.11
N ILE A 41 -14.27 -11.02 25.62
CA ILE A 41 -14.40 -10.52 24.25
C ILE A 41 -13.53 -9.28 24.03
N MET A 42 -13.59 -8.32 24.95
CA MET A 42 -12.81 -7.09 24.86
C MET A 42 -11.31 -7.38 24.83
N GLN A 43 -10.83 -8.31 25.66
CA GLN A 43 -9.44 -8.73 25.66
C GLN A 43 -9.04 -9.38 24.34
N GLY A 44 -9.89 -10.26 23.78
CA GLY A 44 -9.65 -10.87 22.46
C GLY A 44 -9.54 -9.83 21.34
N LEU A 45 -10.37 -8.79 21.35
CA LEU A 45 -10.30 -7.70 20.39
C LEU A 45 -9.02 -6.86 20.54
N ILE A 46 -8.58 -6.61 21.78
CA ILE A 46 -7.33 -5.91 22.07
C ILE A 46 -6.14 -6.74 21.56
N ASP A 47 -6.13 -8.04 21.80
CA ASP A 47 -5.05 -8.93 21.39
C ASP A 47 -5.00 -9.06 19.86
N GLY A 48 -6.16 -9.11 19.19
CA GLY A 48 -6.24 -9.02 17.73
C GLY A 48 -5.65 -7.71 17.19
N ALA A 49 -6.00 -6.57 17.78
CA ALA A 49 -5.47 -5.27 17.39
C ALA A 49 -3.94 -5.16 17.58
N LYS A 50 -3.41 -5.75 18.67
CA LYS A 50 -1.96 -5.83 18.89
C LYS A 50 -1.27 -6.66 17.81
N LYS A 51 -1.78 -7.87 17.51
CA LYS A 51 -1.23 -8.73 16.43
C LYS A 51 -1.16 -8.00 15.10
N ILE A 52 -2.18 -7.22 14.76
CA ILE A 52 -2.21 -6.43 13.52
C ILE A 52 -1.13 -5.35 13.53
N THR A 53 -0.95 -4.68 14.67
CA THR A 53 0.09 -3.66 14.87
C THR A 53 1.49 -4.28 14.77
N ASP A 54 1.65 -5.52 15.24
CA ASP A 54 2.89 -6.30 15.16
C ASP A 54 3.15 -6.89 13.75
N GLY A 55 2.26 -6.64 12.78
CA GLY A 55 2.39 -7.10 11.40
C GLY A 55 1.86 -8.52 11.14
N HIS A 56 1.19 -9.14 12.11
CA HIS A 56 0.54 -10.45 11.93
C HIS A 56 -0.87 -10.28 11.33
N THR A 57 -0.97 -10.27 10.01
CA THR A 57 -2.21 -10.03 9.25
C THR A 57 -3.03 -11.28 8.91
N LYS A 58 -2.55 -12.48 9.26
CA LYS A 58 -3.17 -13.76 8.86
C LYS A 58 -4.66 -13.86 9.19
N GLU A 59 -5.05 -13.40 10.37
CA GLU A 59 -6.45 -13.44 10.83
C GLU A 59 -7.35 -12.53 9.97
N ILE A 60 -6.88 -11.32 9.63
CA ILE A 60 -7.60 -10.41 8.72
C ILE A 60 -7.67 -11.00 7.31
N GLU A 61 -6.58 -11.60 6.82
CA GLU A 61 -6.56 -12.22 5.49
C GLU A 61 -7.59 -13.35 5.39
N GLN A 62 -7.66 -14.19 6.42
CA GLN A 62 -8.67 -15.25 6.53
C GLN A 62 -10.08 -14.68 6.60
N MET A 63 -10.31 -13.64 7.42
CA MET A 63 -11.60 -12.96 7.52
C MET A 63 -12.04 -12.33 6.19
N LEU A 64 -11.15 -11.65 5.47
CA LEU A 64 -11.47 -11.06 4.16
C LEU A 64 -11.78 -12.13 3.11
N PHE A 65 -11.05 -13.25 3.13
CA PHE A 65 -11.32 -14.37 2.26
C PHE A 65 -12.68 -15.02 2.55
N THR A 66 -13.00 -15.27 3.83
CA THR A 66 -14.31 -15.83 4.22
C THR A 66 -15.44 -14.88 3.87
N HIS A 67 -15.29 -13.57 4.09
CA HIS A 67 -16.27 -12.56 3.67
C HIS A 67 -16.51 -12.59 2.16
N ALA A 68 -15.44 -12.65 1.36
CA ALA A 68 -15.55 -12.74 -0.09
C ALA A 68 -16.33 -14.00 -0.52
N LYS A 69 -16.09 -15.14 0.15
CA LYS A 69 -16.80 -16.39 -0.11
C LYS A 69 -18.26 -16.38 0.35
N THR A 70 -18.58 -15.80 1.49
CA THR A 70 -19.97 -15.66 1.94
C THR A 70 -20.76 -14.76 0.99
N LEU A 71 -20.16 -13.67 0.50
CA LEU A 71 -20.80 -12.79 -0.48
C LEU A 71 -20.95 -13.45 -1.85
N ASP A 72 -20.00 -14.29 -2.27
CA ASP A 72 -20.12 -15.12 -3.47
C ASP A 72 -21.30 -16.10 -3.35
N TYR A 73 -21.47 -16.72 -2.18
CA TYR A 73 -22.65 -17.55 -1.91
C TYR A 73 -23.96 -16.75 -1.99
N VAL A 74 -24.03 -15.57 -1.38
CA VAL A 74 -25.22 -14.69 -1.46
C VAL A 74 -25.53 -14.30 -2.90
N PHE A 75 -24.52 -14.11 -3.74
CA PHE A 75 -24.71 -13.89 -5.18
C PHE A 75 -25.38 -15.10 -5.86
N TYR A 76 -24.89 -16.32 -5.63
CA TYR A 76 -25.50 -17.53 -6.19
C TYR A 76 -26.93 -17.78 -5.66
N ASP A 77 -27.15 -17.55 -4.37
CA ASP A 77 -28.47 -17.69 -3.75
C ASP A 77 -29.47 -16.69 -4.36
N ALA A 78 -29.07 -15.43 -4.53
CA ALA A 78 -29.90 -14.42 -5.18
C ALA A 78 -30.17 -14.74 -6.66
N LEU A 79 -29.19 -15.29 -7.40
CA LEU A 79 -29.41 -15.74 -8.78
C LEU A 79 -30.35 -16.94 -8.87
N SER A 80 -30.28 -17.87 -7.92
CA SER A 80 -31.21 -19.00 -7.84
C SER A 80 -32.63 -18.50 -7.64
N GLN A 81 -32.84 -17.58 -6.70
CA GLN A 81 -34.16 -16.99 -6.44
C GLN A 81 -34.65 -16.15 -7.62
N LEU A 82 -33.75 -15.47 -8.33
CA LEU A 82 -34.05 -14.71 -9.54
C LEU A 82 -34.62 -15.60 -10.66
N ALA A 83 -34.11 -16.83 -10.82
CA ALA A 83 -34.58 -17.78 -11.82
C ALA A 83 -36.03 -18.22 -11.58
N ASP A 84 -36.46 -18.26 -10.32
CA ASP A 84 -37.80 -18.67 -9.90
C ASP A 84 -38.80 -17.49 -9.84
N CYS A 85 -38.35 -16.26 -10.10
CA CYS A 85 -39.20 -15.07 -10.01
C CYS A 85 -40.17 -14.97 -11.19
N GLN A 86 -41.46 -14.77 -10.89
CA GLN A 86 -42.49 -14.52 -11.89
C GLN A 86 -42.89 -13.04 -11.99
N MET A 87 -42.58 -12.23 -10.97
CA MET A 87 -42.89 -10.80 -10.93
C MET A 87 -41.66 -9.96 -11.26
N ILE A 88 -41.80 -8.99 -12.17
CA ILE A 88 -40.72 -8.09 -12.59
C ILE A 88 -40.10 -7.33 -11.40
N ASN A 89 -40.91 -6.95 -10.39
CA ASN A 89 -40.39 -6.26 -9.21
C ASN A 89 -39.42 -7.14 -8.38
N GLN A 90 -39.69 -8.45 -8.30
CA GLN A 90 -38.81 -9.38 -7.60
C GLN A 90 -37.52 -9.60 -8.39
N VAL A 91 -37.62 -9.64 -9.73
CA VAL A 91 -36.47 -9.73 -10.63
C VAL A 91 -35.48 -8.60 -10.37
N ASP A 92 -35.96 -7.35 -10.30
CA ASP A 92 -35.09 -6.20 -10.04
C ASP A 92 -34.47 -6.25 -8.63
N ILE A 93 -35.23 -6.66 -7.60
CA ILE A 93 -34.71 -6.77 -6.23
C ILE A 93 -33.58 -7.81 -6.15
N PHE A 94 -33.80 -9.03 -6.64
CA PHE A 94 -32.79 -10.08 -6.55
C PHE A 94 -31.59 -9.83 -7.46
N ALA A 95 -31.80 -9.27 -8.66
CA ALA A 95 -30.71 -8.83 -9.51
C ALA A 95 -29.84 -7.77 -8.81
N ASN A 96 -30.44 -6.78 -8.16
CA ASN A 96 -29.72 -5.76 -7.40
C ASN A 96 -28.93 -6.36 -6.22
N ILE A 97 -29.53 -7.29 -5.47
CA ILE A 97 -28.84 -7.99 -4.37
C ILE A 97 -27.64 -8.78 -4.91
N ALA A 98 -27.82 -9.53 -6.00
CA ALA A 98 -26.78 -10.32 -6.64
C ALA A 98 -25.60 -9.42 -7.08
N PHE A 99 -25.86 -8.40 -7.90
CA PHE A 99 -24.78 -7.53 -8.40
C PHE A 99 -24.10 -6.72 -7.28
N ARG A 100 -24.83 -6.37 -6.21
CA ARG A 100 -24.22 -5.76 -5.02
C ARG A 100 -23.31 -6.75 -4.31
N ALA A 101 -23.75 -7.98 -4.06
CA ALA A 101 -22.95 -9.02 -3.42
C ALA A 101 -21.66 -9.31 -4.21
N GLN A 102 -21.76 -9.44 -5.55
CA GLN A 102 -20.61 -9.60 -6.44
C GLN A 102 -19.61 -8.44 -6.32
N ASN A 103 -20.10 -7.20 -6.36
CA ASN A 103 -19.26 -6.01 -6.23
C ASN A 103 -18.57 -5.93 -4.86
N GLN A 104 -19.24 -6.33 -3.78
CA GLN A 104 -18.65 -6.35 -2.45
C GLN A 104 -17.63 -7.49 -2.27
N SER A 105 -17.89 -8.67 -2.86
CA SER A 105 -16.92 -9.78 -2.86
C SER A 105 -15.61 -9.36 -3.55
N ARG A 106 -15.71 -8.70 -4.72
CA ARG A 106 -14.53 -8.13 -5.41
C ARG A 106 -13.78 -7.12 -4.55
N LYS A 107 -14.49 -6.24 -3.82
CA LYS A 107 -13.86 -5.27 -2.91
C LYS A 107 -13.12 -5.94 -1.77
N ALA A 108 -13.66 -7.02 -1.18
CA ALA A 108 -12.97 -7.79 -0.15
C ALA A 108 -11.67 -8.43 -0.68
N LEU A 109 -11.71 -9.00 -1.90
CA LEU A 109 -10.51 -9.56 -2.54
C LEU A 109 -9.47 -8.48 -2.92
N LEU A 110 -9.92 -7.30 -3.35
CA LEU A 110 -9.04 -6.16 -3.60
C LEU A 110 -8.37 -5.70 -2.30
N ALA A 111 -9.11 -5.59 -1.21
CA ALA A 111 -8.56 -5.26 0.10
C ALA A 111 -7.52 -6.30 0.55
N LEU A 112 -7.76 -7.60 0.30
CA LEU A 112 -6.77 -8.65 0.57
C LEU A 112 -5.52 -8.52 -0.30
N ALA A 113 -5.69 -8.20 -1.60
CA ALA A 113 -4.56 -7.97 -2.50
C ALA A 113 -3.73 -6.75 -2.08
N GLU A 114 -4.40 -5.66 -1.68
CA GLU A 114 -3.76 -4.45 -1.16
C GLU A 114 -3.06 -4.70 0.19
N LEU A 115 -3.63 -5.54 1.04
CA LEU A 115 -3.01 -5.94 2.30
C LEU A 115 -1.70 -6.71 2.09
N LYS A 116 -1.65 -7.62 1.10
CA LYS A 116 -0.44 -8.38 0.76
C LYS A 116 0.61 -7.56 0.02
N ASN A 117 0.15 -6.70 -0.89
CA ASN A 117 1.01 -5.89 -1.73
C ASN A 117 0.50 -4.44 -1.70
N PRO A 118 0.85 -3.67 -0.64
CA PRO A 118 0.44 -2.29 -0.57
C PRO A 118 0.97 -1.56 -1.78
N ARG A 119 0.08 -0.93 -2.55
CA ARG A 119 0.47 -0.14 -3.71
C ARG A 119 1.44 0.91 -3.22
N ARG A 120 2.72 0.79 -3.60
CA ARG A 120 3.69 1.85 -3.36
C ARG A 120 3.14 3.08 -4.04
N ALA A 121 2.80 4.10 -3.27
CA ALA A 121 2.46 5.39 -3.84
C ALA A 121 3.67 5.80 -4.68
N THR A 122 3.52 5.73 -6.00
CA THR A 122 4.44 6.37 -6.92
C THR A 122 4.22 7.85 -6.71
N PHE A 123 4.96 8.42 -5.76
CA PHE A 123 5.14 9.86 -5.66
C PHE A 123 5.88 10.27 -6.93
N ILE A 124 5.12 10.47 -8.01
CA ILE A 124 5.60 11.22 -9.15
C ILE A 124 5.74 12.64 -8.61
N LYS A 125 6.91 12.94 -8.05
CA LYS A 125 7.34 14.28 -7.69
C LYS A 125 7.06 15.11 -8.94
N GLN A 126 6.06 15.98 -8.85
CA GLN A 126 5.54 16.75 -9.99
C GLN A 126 6.69 17.16 -10.90
N GLN A 127 6.77 16.54 -12.07
CA GLN A 127 7.67 17.00 -13.10
C GLN A 127 7.04 18.30 -13.56
N ASN A 128 7.59 19.41 -13.09
CA ASN A 128 7.11 20.76 -13.35
C ASN A 128 7.33 21.02 -14.85
N ASN A 129 6.41 20.53 -15.68
CA ASN A 129 6.52 20.57 -17.15
C ASN A 129 6.09 21.95 -17.68
N ALA A 130 6.51 23.01 -17.00
CA ALA A 130 6.29 24.39 -17.40
C ALA A 130 7.46 24.86 -18.27
N VAL A 131 7.65 24.24 -19.43
CA VAL A 131 8.64 24.70 -20.43
C VAL A 131 8.02 25.80 -21.30
N ASN A 132 7.56 26.89 -20.69
CA ASN A 132 6.97 28.07 -21.34
C ASN A 132 5.53 27.89 -21.85
N GLN A 133 4.54 28.25 -21.03
CA GLN A 133 3.21 28.60 -21.54
C GLN A 133 3.14 30.12 -21.73
N GLN A 134 3.23 30.57 -22.98
CA GLN A 134 2.86 31.93 -23.35
C GLN A 134 1.36 31.99 -23.59
N ILE A 135 0.64 32.67 -22.70
CA ILE A 135 -0.74 33.09 -22.92
C ILE A 135 -0.72 34.44 -23.64
N ASN A 136 -0.90 34.41 -24.96
CA ASN A 136 -1.06 35.61 -25.79
C ASN A 136 -2.47 36.18 -25.61
N ASN A 137 -2.72 36.92 -24.53
CA ASN A 137 -3.89 37.80 -24.46
C ASN A 137 -3.54 39.13 -25.11
N SER A 138 -3.84 39.23 -26.41
CA SER A 138 -3.60 40.42 -27.20
C SER A 138 -4.59 41.52 -26.82
N LYS A 139 -4.10 42.69 -26.41
CA LYS A 139 -4.46 44.03 -26.93
C LYS A 139 -3.66 45.14 -26.24
N GLN A 140 -2.74 45.73 -27.02
CA GLN A 140 -2.30 47.14 -27.11
C GLN A 140 -1.84 47.87 -25.83
N ASP A 141 -0.84 48.74 -25.80
CA ASP A 141 -0.05 49.46 -26.81
C ASP A 141 1.33 49.75 -26.16
N HIS A 142 2.27 50.28 -26.97
CA HIS A 142 3.62 50.77 -26.62
C HIS A 142 4.77 49.75 -26.73
N PRO A 143 5.79 50.00 -27.59
CA PRO A 143 7.03 49.24 -27.55
C PRO A 143 7.82 49.69 -26.33
N LYS A 144 7.72 48.95 -25.22
CA LYS A 144 8.72 49.06 -24.15
C LYS A 144 9.95 48.31 -24.63
N GLU A 145 11.02 49.04 -24.90
CA GLU A 145 12.37 48.49 -25.04
C GLU A 145 12.68 47.66 -23.79
N PHE A 146 12.56 46.35 -23.89
CA PHE A 146 13.09 45.45 -22.90
C PHE A 146 14.60 45.50 -23.00
N LYS A 147 15.26 46.16 -22.04
CA LYS A 147 16.69 45.95 -21.79
C LYS A 147 16.91 44.44 -21.72
N LYS A 148 17.68 43.89 -22.67
CA LYS A 148 18.20 42.54 -22.54
C LYS A 148 18.96 42.49 -21.22
N CYS A 149 18.44 41.73 -20.27
CA CYS A 149 19.26 41.30 -19.15
C CYS A 149 20.17 40.22 -19.74
N ASP A 150 21.43 40.56 -20.01
CA ASP A 150 22.43 39.64 -20.56
C ASP A 150 22.82 38.51 -19.58
N LYS A 151 22.03 38.28 -18.53
CA LYS A 151 22.14 37.09 -17.71
C LYS A 151 21.39 35.97 -18.39
N VAL A 152 22.08 35.30 -19.31
CA VAL A 152 21.73 33.93 -19.67
C VAL A 152 21.76 33.14 -18.36
N ALA A 153 20.59 32.73 -17.87
CA ALA A 153 20.50 31.81 -16.75
C ALA A 153 20.92 30.42 -17.25
N ASN A 154 22.23 30.23 -17.45
CA ASN A 154 22.96 28.98 -17.66
C ASN A 154 24.47 29.27 -17.83
N GLU A 155 25.03 30.24 -17.11
CA GLU A 155 26.48 30.37 -17.03
C GLU A 155 27.01 29.51 -15.88
N LEU A 156 28.05 28.74 -16.19
CA LEU A 156 28.78 27.88 -15.26
C LEU A 156 29.28 28.75 -14.09
N LEU A 157 29.11 28.29 -12.85
CA LEU A 157 29.63 29.00 -11.67
C LEU A 157 31.16 29.02 -11.69
N GLU A 158 31.73 30.10 -12.22
CA GLU A 158 33.15 30.41 -12.02
C GLU A 158 33.36 30.82 -10.56
N LEU A 159 34.07 29.98 -9.82
CA LEU A 159 34.52 30.22 -8.45
C LEU A 159 35.55 31.36 -8.43
N LYS A 160 35.23 32.45 -7.73
CA LYS A 160 36.14 33.50 -7.26
C LYS A 160 35.62 33.89 -5.87
N GLU A 161 36.36 33.96 -4.76
CA GLU A 161 37.79 34.01 -4.46
C GLU A 161 38.02 33.18 -3.18
N ASN A 162 38.93 32.21 -3.23
CA ASN A 162 39.68 31.70 -2.08
C ASN A 162 40.96 31.11 -2.67
N GLU A 163 41.83 32.01 -3.11
CA GLU A 163 43.16 31.70 -3.62
C GLU A 163 44.07 31.28 -2.45
N GLN A 164 43.89 30.06 -1.95
CA GLN A 164 45.04 29.26 -1.58
C GLN A 164 45.49 28.55 -2.84
N TRP A 165 46.44 29.18 -3.54
CA TRP A 165 47.26 28.46 -4.51
C TRP A 165 48.04 27.41 -3.71
N MET A 166 47.49 26.19 -3.64
CA MET A 166 48.29 25.04 -3.23
C MET A 166 49.32 24.84 -4.34
N ASP A 167 50.56 25.14 -3.96
CA ASP A 167 51.76 24.96 -4.76
C ASP A 167 51.73 23.60 -5.46
N ARG A 168 51.65 23.60 -6.79
CA ARG A 168 51.68 22.36 -7.58
C ARG A 168 53.13 21.96 -7.76
N ALA A 169 53.71 21.35 -6.72
CA ALA A 169 55.02 20.75 -6.81
C ALA A 169 55.05 19.32 -6.25
N THR A 170 55.38 18.39 -7.17
CA THR A 170 55.89 17.02 -7.01
C THR A 170 54.87 15.88 -7.21
N GLN A 171 55.11 15.09 -8.26
CA GLN A 171 54.44 13.81 -8.53
C GLN A 171 54.68 12.85 -7.36
N GLY A 172 53.59 12.42 -6.71
CA GLY A 172 53.62 11.24 -5.86
C GLY A 172 53.86 10.00 -6.71
N THR A 173 54.83 9.18 -6.33
CA THR A 173 55.05 7.85 -6.92
C THR A 173 53.80 6.99 -6.81
N PRO A 174 53.42 6.23 -7.84
CA PRO A 174 52.28 5.32 -7.75
C PRO A 174 52.53 4.27 -6.67
N ILE A 175 51.64 4.21 -5.68
CA ILE A 175 51.62 3.13 -4.70
C ILE A 175 51.09 1.88 -5.41
N LYS A 176 51.99 0.93 -5.63
CA LYS A 176 51.67 -0.42 -6.12
C LYS A 176 51.19 -1.24 -4.93
N ASN A 177 49.88 -1.49 -4.83
CA ASN A 177 49.32 -2.42 -3.86
C ASN A 177 48.87 -3.74 -4.51
N ASP A 178 49.62 -4.22 -5.51
CA ASP A 178 49.46 -5.58 -6.02
C ASP A 178 50.80 -6.32 -5.94
N PRO A 179 50.92 -7.35 -5.07
CA PRO A 179 52.04 -8.28 -5.12
C PRO A 179 52.00 -9.09 -6.43
N PRO A 180 53.15 -9.49 -7.00
CA PRO A 180 53.18 -10.31 -8.21
C PRO A 180 52.53 -11.66 -7.92
N MET A 181 51.50 -11.99 -8.72
CA MET A 181 50.80 -13.28 -8.65
C MET A 181 51.80 -14.41 -8.99
N GLU A 182 51.90 -15.38 -8.08
CA GLU A 182 52.64 -16.62 -8.30
C GLU A 182 51.81 -17.54 -9.21
N ALA A 183 52.45 -18.15 -10.21
CA ALA A 183 51.80 -19.05 -11.16
C ALA A 183 51.41 -20.35 -10.46
N LEU A 184 50.13 -20.51 -10.10
CA LEU A 184 49.58 -21.79 -9.66
C LEU A 184 49.39 -22.70 -10.88
N GLY A 185 49.98 -23.90 -10.80
CA GLY A 185 50.15 -24.84 -11.88
C GLY A 185 48.86 -25.38 -12.50
N ALA A 186 49.02 -26.06 -13.64
CA ALA A 186 47.94 -26.63 -14.43
C ALA A 186 47.09 -27.61 -13.60
N PHE A 187 45.86 -27.21 -13.29
CA PHE A 187 44.80 -28.15 -12.92
C PHE A 187 44.06 -28.60 -14.17
N ASP A 188 44.11 -29.90 -14.42
CA ASP A 188 43.45 -30.57 -15.52
C ASP A 188 41.95 -30.29 -15.52
N ARG A 189 41.50 -29.79 -16.67
CA ARG A 189 40.10 -29.61 -17.02
C ARG A 189 39.46 -31.00 -17.14
N CYS A 190 38.71 -31.44 -16.14
CA CYS A 190 37.87 -32.64 -16.31
C CYS A 190 36.88 -32.41 -17.46
N LYS A 191 37.10 -33.20 -18.52
CA LYS A 191 36.19 -33.43 -19.64
C LYS A 191 34.97 -34.18 -19.10
N ASP A 192 33.84 -33.50 -18.93
CA ASP A 192 32.58 -34.15 -19.22
C ASP A 192 31.51 -33.17 -19.70
N LYS A 193 31.16 -33.30 -20.98
CA LYS A 193 30.03 -32.65 -21.62
C LYS A 193 28.94 -33.70 -21.77
N ARG A 194 27.95 -33.75 -20.86
CA ARG A 194 26.70 -34.45 -21.13
C ARG A 194 25.49 -33.60 -20.77
N ARG A 195 24.91 -33.08 -21.85
CA ARG A 195 23.55 -32.55 -21.97
C ARG A 195 22.63 -33.77 -22.10
N GLN A 196 21.78 -34.06 -21.12
CA GLN A 196 20.68 -35.00 -21.31
C GLN A 196 19.43 -34.21 -21.68
N GLY A 197 19.01 -34.34 -22.94
CA GLY A 197 17.75 -33.85 -23.46
C GLY A 197 17.04 -34.96 -24.23
N TYR A 198 15.80 -35.21 -23.82
CA TYR A 198 14.62 -35.76 -24.50
C TYR A 198 14.67 -37.09 -25.28
N LYS A 199 13.72 -37.98 -24.92
CA LYS A 199 12.87 -38.68 -25.89
C LYS A 199 11.40 -38.65 -25.43
N GLN A 200 10.59 -37.99 -26.25
CA GLN A 200 9.15 -38.20 -26.41
C GLN A 200 8.96 -39.06 -27.68
N ASP A 201 7.84 -39.79 -27.71
CA ASP A 201 7.17 -40.49 -28.82
C ASP A 201 7.84 -41.82 -29.26
N GLU A 202 7.16 -42.97 -29.39
CA GLU A 202 5.74 -43.31 -29.63
C GLU A 202 5.20 -44.40 -28.67
#